data_AF-A0A074YAK2-F1
#
_entry.id   AF-A0A074YAK2-F1
#
_cell.length_a   1.000
_cell.length_b   1.000
_cell.length_c   1.000
_cell.angle_alpha   90.00
_cell.angle_beta   90.00
_cell.angle_gamma   90.00
#
_symmetry.space_group_name_H-M   'P 1'
#
loop_
_entity.id
_entity.type
_entity.pdbx_description
1 polymer ?
#
loop_
_entity_poly.entity_id
_entity_poly.type
_entity_poly.pdbx_seq_one_letter_code
_entity_poly.pdbx_strand_id
1 'polypeptide(L)'
;MLDYLCDSWEGSDIPVAEVNRKKTAALKLLPEWLVVEKIIVIHLAFLLAVEIELFGHLGNEVVKVVDAVLPLADQLYALAESCEGQAEVITAAQDFTRMSAEDMDAMVKREAYECFDDHEIGKRLWPAIMLRLCTKMCNHGVKVEEEKNIWIGQGGCTK
;
A
#
# COMPACT_ATOMS: atom_id res chain seq x y z
N MET A 1 -3.36 2.58 -5.48
CA MET A 1 -3.66 3.34 -4.23
C MET A 1 -3.64 4.86 -4.43
N LEU A 2 -3.33 5.36 -5.63
CA LEU A 2 -3.77 6.69 -6.07
C LEU A 2 -5.27 6.72 -6.39
N ASP A 3 -5.88 5.55 -6.61
CA ASP A 3 -7.33 5.38 -6.78
C ASP A 3 -8.11 6.09 -5.66
N TYR A 4 -7.73 5.96 -4.39
CA TYR A 4 -8.39 6.68 -3.29
C TYR A 4 -8.24 8.21 -3.35
N LEU A 5 -7.15 8.70 -3.95
CA LEU A 5 -6.91 10.12 -4.16
C LEU A 5 -7.68 10.64 -5.39
N CYS A 6 -7.87 9.81 -6.40
CA CYS A 6 -8.50 10.13 -7.68
C CYS A 6 -10.01 9.81 -7.72
N ASP A 7 -10.49 8.92 -6.85
CA ASP A 7 -11.87 8.48 -6.82
C ASP A 7 -12.77 9.65 -6.42
N SER A 8 -13.74 9.94 -7.29
CA SER A 8 -14.87 10.77 -6.93
C SER A 8 -15.65 10.03 -5.86
N TRP A 9 -15.89 10.67 -4.71
CA TRP A 9 -16.88 10.16 -3.76
C TRP A 9 -18.26 10.17 -4.43
N GLU A 10 -18.61 9.06 -5.10
CA GLU A 10 -19.96 8.85 -5.64
C GLU A 10 -20.92 8.73 -4.45
N GLY A 11 -21.68 9.79 -4.21
CA GLY A 11 -22.59 9.89 -3.06
C GLY A 11 -22.59 11.23 -2.33
N SER A 12 -21.74 12.19 -2.72
CA SER A 12 -21.80 13.56 -2.21
C SER A 12 -22.41 14.51 -3.24
N ASP A 13 -23.33 15.39 -2.83
CA ASP A 13 -23.90 16.48 -3.65
C ASP A 13 -22.86 17.57 -4.02
N ILE A 14 -21.57 17.31 -3.78
CA ILE A 14 -20.47 18.24 -4.00
C ILE A 14 -19.97 18.04 -5.43
N PRO A 15 -19.88 19.10 -6.26
CA PRO A 15 -19.29 19.00 -7.58
C PRO A 15 -17.87 18.42 -7.54
N VAL A 16 -17.56 17.47 -8.42
CA VAL A 16 -16.23 16.82 -8.53
C VAL A 16 -15.09 17.84 -8.58
N ALA A 17 -15.29 18.96 -9.27
CA ALA A 17 -14.32 20.05 -9.35
C ALA A 17 -14.01 20.70 -7.99
N GLU A 18 -14.98 20.78 -7.07
CA GLU A 18 -14.78 21.31 -5.72
C GLU A 18 -14.06 20.30 -4.83
N VAL A 19 -14.37 19.01 -4.96
CA VAL A 19 -13.66 17.92 -4.26
C VAL A 19 -12.19 17.89 -4.68
N ASN A 20 -11.91 17.93 -5.99
CA ASN A 20 -10.54 17.91 -6.51
C ASN A 20 -9.76 19.16 -6.08
N ARG A 21 -10.41 20.33 -6.00
CA ARG A 21 -9.78 21.55 -5.48
C ARG A 21 -9.40 21.42 -4.00
N LYS A 22 -10.27 20.83 -3.17
CA LYS A 22 -9.98 20.59 -1.74
C LYS A 22 -8.85 19.57 -1.56
N LYS A 23 -8.86 18.48 -2.34
CA LYS A 23 -7.78 17.47 -2.36
C LYS A 23 -6.44 18.09 -2.76
N THR A 24 -6.42 18.85 -3.87
CA THR A 24 -5.24 19.58 -4.35
C THR A 24 -4.71 20.55 -3.29
N ALA A 25 -5.60 21.30 -2.63
CA ALA A 25 -5.22 22.20 -1.55
C ALA A 25 -4.58 21.44 -0.38
N ALA A 26 -5.17 20.33 0.06
CA ALA A 26 -4.64 19.50 1.14
C ALA A 26 -3.25 18.92 0.80
N LEU A 27 -3.07 18.41 -0.43
CA LEU A 27 -1.79 17.87 -0.88
C LEU A 27 -0.68 18.94 -0.91
N LYS A 28 -1.03 20.21 -1.19
CA LYS A 28 -0.09 21.33 -1.16
C LYS A 28 0.30 21.80 0.25
N LEU A 29 -0.45 21.42 1.30
CA LEU A 29 -0.19 21.86 2.68
C LEU A 29 1.02 21.16 3.32
N LEU A 30 1.30 19.92 2.94
CA LEU A 30 2.48 19.20 3.43
C LEU A 30 3.61 19.26 2.39
N PRO A 31 4.87 19.27 2.85
CA PRO A 31 6.02 19.33 1.95
C PRO A 31 6.14 18.04 1.12
N GLU A 32 5.84 16.88 1.71
CA GLU A 32 6.01 15.56 1.12
C GLU A 32 4.88 14.61 1.53
N TRP A 33 4.44 13.78 0.59
CA TRP A 33 3.47 12.71 0.80
C TRP A 33 4.02 11.40 0.25
N LEU A 34 3.95 10.34 1.07
CA LEU A 34 4.21 8.99 0.60
C LEU A 34 2.95 8.42 -0.04
N VAL A 35 3.10 7.85 -1.23
CA VAL A 35 2.04 7.18 -2.00
C VAL A 35 2.38 5.71 -2.09
N VAL A 36 1.52 4.87 -1.53
CA VAL A 36 1.77 3.43 -1.48
C VAL A 36 1.42 2.80 -2.84
N GLU A 37 2.46 2.41 -3.58
CA GLU A 37 2.33 1.79 -4.90
C GLU A 37 2.25 0.26 -4.81
N LYS A 38 2.90 -0.32 -3.81
CA LYS A 38 2.92 -1.77 -3.59
C LYS A 38 2.61 -2.11 -2.14
N ILE A 39 1.86 -3.19 -1.94
CA ILE A 39 1.68 -3.84 -0.65
C ILE A 39 2.40 -5.18 -0.68
N ILE A 40 3.39 -5.34 0.19
CA ILE A 40 4.10 -6.60 0.44
C ILE A 40 3.52 -7.22 1.70
N VAL A 41 3.12 -8.49 1.64
CA VAL A 41 2.60 -9.22 2.80
C VAL A 41 3.62 -10.27 3.21
N ILE A 42 4.14 -10.16 4.43
CA ILE A 42 5.03 -11.18 4.99
C ILE A 42 4.17 -12.19 5.74
N HIS A 43 4.15 -13.43 5.29
CA HIS A 43 3.49 -14.53 6.01
C HIS A 43 4.45 -15.18 6.98
N LEU A 44 4.34 -14.80 8.25
CA LEU A 44 5.19 -15.33 9.30
C LEU A 44 4.41 -15.43 10.60
N ALA A 45 4.63 -16.50 11.35
CA ALA A 45 4.09 -16.63 12.70
C ALA A 45 4.62 -15.47 13.57
N PHE A 46 3.75 -14.91 14.42
CA PHE A 46 4.09 -13.71 15.20
C PHE A 46 5.32 -13.91 16.09
N LEU A 47 5.40 -15.06 16.77
CA LEU A 47 6.55 -15.38 17.63
C LEU A 47 7.86 -15.45 16.85
N LEU A 48 7.81 -16.02 15.65
CA LEU A 48 8.99 -16.12 14.78
C LEU A 48 9.39 -14.75 14.23
N ALA A 49 8.41 -13.90 13.89
CA ALA A 49 8.65 -12.51 13.49
C ALA A 49 9.33 -11.68 14.60
N VAL A 50 8.96 -11.92 15.85
CA VAL A 50 9.63 -11.31 17.01
C VAL A 50 11.04 -11.86 17.18
N GLU A 51 11.22 -13.19 17.07
CA GLU A 51 12.51 -13.86 17.25
C GLU A 51 13.57 -13.42 16.24
N ILE A 52 13.21 -13.29 14.96
CA ILE A 52 14.16 -12.86 13.91
C ILE A 52 14.32 -11.34 13.84
N GLU A 53 13.78 -10.62 14.83
CA GLU A 53 13.72 -9.17 14.84
C GLU A 53 13.27 -8.63 13.48
N LEU A 54 12.21 -9.22 12.91
CA LEU A 54 11.58 -8.73 11.67
C LEU A 54 11.28 -7.22 11.77
N PHE A 55 11.13 -6.77 13.01
CA PHE A 55 10.84 -5.42 13.47
C PHE A 55 12.04 -4.71 14.14
N GLY A 56 13.21 -5.33 14.24
CA GLY A 56 14.41 -4.79 14.90
C GLY A 56 14.96 -3.51 14.28
N HIS A 57 14.54 -3.16 13.06
CA HIS A 57 14.79 -1.86 12.43
C HIS A 57 13.52 -1.02 12.23
N LEU A 58 12.35 -1.56 12.60
CA LEU A 58 11.04 -1.04 12.20
C LEU A 58 10.05 -0.78 13.35
N GLY A 59 10.33 -1.21 14.58
CA GLY A 59 9.40 -1.11 15.72
C GLY A 59 8.31 -2.18 15.64
N ASN A 60 7.63 -2.48 16.76
CA ASN A 60 6.61 -3.54 16.93
C ASN A 60 5.33 -3.36 16.05
N GLU A 61 5.43 -2.71 14.90
CA GLU A 61 4.33 -2.35 14.03
C GLU A 61 4.05 -3.46 13.01
N VAL A 62 2.81 -3.94 12.99
CA VAL A 62 2.33 -4.97 12.04
C VAL A 62 2.16 -4.45 10.61
N VAL A 63 2.20 -3.12 10.43
CA VAL A 63 2.16 -2.41 9.15
C VAL A 63 3.26 -1.38 9.13
N LYS A 64 3.98 -1.24 8.01
CA LYS A 64 4.96 -0.18 7.84
C LYS A 64 4.92 0.38 6.44
N VAL A 65 5.11 1.69 6.30
CA VAL A 65 5.28 2.35 4.99
C VAL A 65 6.74 2.79 4.88
N VAL A 66 7.37 2.44 3.77
CA VAL A 66 8.77 2.76 3.48
C VAL A 66 8.84 3.45 2.13
N ASP A 67 9.64 4.50 2.03
CA ASP A 67 9.97 5.14 0.77
C ASP A 67 10.64 4.13 -0.17
N ALA A 68 10.12 4.01 -1.40
CA ALA A 68 10.57 3.03 -2.38
C ALA A 68 12.00 3.30 -2.87
N VAL A 69 12.54 4.51 -2.70
CA VAL A 69 13.92 4.85 -3.09
C VAL A 69 14.96 4.37 -2.07
N LEU A 70 14.53 3.99 -0.87
CA LEU A 70 15.45 3.60 0.20
C LEU A 70 15.87 2.12 0.05
N PRO A 71 17.13 1.77 0.37
CA PRO A 71 17.62 0.38 0.32
C PRO A 71 16.81 -0.61 1.15
N LEU A 72 16.08 -0.10 2.16
CA LEU A 72 15.20 -0.90 2.98
C LEU A 72 14.09 -1.57 2.16
N ALA A 73 13.57 -0.92 1.11
CA ALA A 73 12.56 -1.49 0.21
C ALA A 73 13.01 -2.84 -0.38
N ASP A 74 14.24 -2.91 -0.90
CA ASP A 74 14.79 -4.13 -1.50
C ASP A 74 14.99 -5.26 -0.49
N GLN A 75 15.45 -4.92 0.71
CA GLN A 75 15.63 -5.91 1.79
C GLN A 75 14.30 -6.56 2.17
N LEU A 76 13.23 -5.78 2.11
CA LEU A 76 11.89 -6.25 2.44
C LEU A 76 11.29 -7.13 1.35
N TYR A 77 11.53 -6.83 0.08
CA TYR A 77 11.19 -7.74 -1.02
C TYR A 77 11.89 -9.09 -0.85
N ALA A 78 13.21 -9.08 -0.61
CA ALA A 78 13.98 -10.31 -0.44
C ALA A 78 13.50 -11.13 0.77
N LEU A 79 13.15 -10.46 1.86
CA LEU A 79 12.59 -11.09 3.06
C LEU A 79 11.23 -11.73 2.78
N ALA A 80 10.32 -11.00 2.12
CA ALA A 80 9.01 -11.53 1.77
C ALA A 80 9.09 -12.74 0.82
N GLU A 81 9.95 -12.66 -0.20
CA GLU A 81 10.24 -13.77 -1.12
C GLU A 81 10.78 -15.01 -0.36
N SER A 82 11.71 -14.80 0.59
CA SER A 82 12.26 -15.89 1.40
C SER A 82 11.22 -16.52 2.32
N CYS A 83 10.38 -15.71 2.97
CA CYS A 83 9.31 -16.21 3.83
C CYS A 83 8.27 -16.98 3.02
N GLU A 84 7.94 -16.51 1.81
CA GLU A 84 7.00 -17.19 0.94
C GLU A 84 7.52 -18.55 0.46
N GLY A 85 8.77 -18.62 0.03
CA GLY A 85 9.39 -19.88 -0.41
C GLY A 85 9.54 -20.94 0.68
N GLN A 86 9.53 -20.56 1.96
CA GLN A 86 9.66 -21.49 3.09
C GLN A 86 8.33 -21.93 3.67
N ALA A 87 7.21 -21.31 3.29
CA ALA A 87 5.93 -21.56 3.93
C ALA A 87 5.13 -22.66 3.21
N GLU A 88 5.05 -23.84 3.82
CA GLU A 88 4.29 -25.00 3.30
C GLU A 88 2.78 -24.73 3.12
N VAL A 89 2.25 -23.68 3.75
CA VAL A 89 0.81 -23.36 3.83
C VAL A 89 0.39 -22.27 2.84
N ILE A 90 1.33 -21.63 2.12
CA ILE A 90 0.97 -20.57 1.16
C ILE A 90 0.41 -21.22 -0.11
N THR A 91 -0.89 -21.00 -0.34
CA THR A 91 -1.65 -21.60 -1.45
C THR A 91 -1.68 -20.75 -2.71
N ALA A 92 -1.26 -19.48 -2.63
CA ALA A 92 -1.10 -18.57 -3.75
C ALA A 92 0.12 -17.70 -3.49
N ALA A 93 1.06 -17.64 -4.42
CA ALA A 93 2.26 -16.78 -4.31
C ALA A 93 1.89 -15.30 -4.53
N GLN A 94 2.56 -14.39 -3.83
CA GLN A 94 2.48 -12.97 -4.13
C GLN A 94 3.22 -12.66 -5.42
N ASP A 95 2.70 -11.68 -6.18
CA ASP A 95 3.46 -11.13 -7.29
C ASP A 95 4.52 -10.15 -6.77
N PHE A 96 5.74 -10.66 -6.60
CA PHE A 96 6.92 -9.88 -6.24
C PHE A 96 7.59 -9.18 -7.42
N THR A 97 6.93 -9.05 -8.59
CA THR A 97 7.49 -8.28 -9.71
C THR A 97 7.93 -6.91 -9.21
N ARG A 98 9.26 -6.73 -9.19
CA ARG A 98 9.92 -5.55 -8.65
C ARG A 98 9.86 -4.47 -9.72
N MET A 99 9.35 -3.31 -9.34
CA MET A 99 9.52 -2.10 -10.13
C MET A 99 10.74 -1.37 -9.63
N SER A 100 11.47 -0.71 -10.53
CA SER A 100 12.49 0.23 -10.10
C SER A 100 11.85 1.40 -9.35
N ALA A 101 12.60 2.05 -8.47
CA ALA A 101 12.12 3.24 -7.79
C ALA A 101 11.81 4.36 -8.81
N GLU A 102 12.58 4.43 -9.90
CA GLU A 102 12.35 5.34 -11.02
C GLU A 102 11.03 5.06 -11.75
N ASP A 103 10.69 3.80 -11.98
CA ASP A 103 9.42 3.42 -12.62
C ASP A 103 8.22 3.74 -11.72
N MET A 104 8.34 3.48 -10.40
CA MET A 104 7.30 3.86 -9.42
C MET A 104 7.12 5.37 -9.35
N ASP A 105 8.22 6.13 -9.32
CA ASP A 105 8.20 7.59 -9.31
C ASP A 105 7.55 8.16 -10.58
N ALA A 106 7.91 7.63 -11.75
CA ALA A 106 7.31 8.02 -13.03
C ALA A 106 5.79 7.72 -13.07
N MET A 107 5.37 6.59 -12.51
CA MET A 107 3.97 6.20 -12.41
C MET A 107 3.18 7.16 -11.50
N VAL A 108 3.66 7.39 -10.27
CA VAL A 108 3.06 8.33 -9.32
C VAL A 108 2.90 9.72 -9.93
N LYS A 109 3.94 10.22 -10.61
CA LYS A 109 3.91 11.56 -11.25
C LYS A 109 2.90 11.64 -12.39
N ARG A 110 2.81 10.60 -13.22
CA ARG A 110 1.84 10.53 -14.31
C ARG A 110 0.41 10.52 -13.77
N GLU A 111 0.12 9.65 -12.82
CA GLU A 111 -1.21 9.51 -12.23
C GLU A 111 -1.62 10.78 -11.45
N ALA A 112 -0.70 11.40 -10.71
CA ALA A 112 -0.94 12.68 -10.06
C ALA A 112 -1.34 13.77 -11.06
N TYR A 113 -0.68 13.83 -12.21
CA TYR A 113 -1.03 14.78 -13.26
C TYR A 113 -2.41 14.46 -13.85
N GLU A 114 -2.69 13.20 -14.16
CA GLU A 114 -3.99 12.77 -14.71
C GLU A 114 -5.16 13.08 -13.76
N CYS A 115 -4.96 12.97 -12.44
CA CYS A 115 -6.03 13.18 -11.47
C CYS A 115 -6.24 14.65 -11.06
N PHE A 116 -5.17 15.45 -11.03
CA PHE A 116 -5.23 16.81 -10.48
C PHE A 116 -4.99 17.90 -11.54
N ASP A 117 -4.56 17.55 -12.75
CA ASP A 117 -4.11 18.47 -13.80
C ASP A 117 -3.09 19.50 -13.27
N ASP A 118 -2.19 19.04 -12.39
CA ASP A 118 -1.24 19.90 -11.69
C ASP A 118 0.12 19.20 -11.49
N HIS A 119 1.14 19.67 -12.21
CA HIS A 119 2.51 19.14 -12.14
C HIS A 119 3.20 19.39 -10.79
N GLU A 120 2.76 20.37 -10.00
CA GLU A 120 3.35 20.64 -8.68
C GLU A 120 2.94 19.59 -7.65
N ILE A 121 1.82 18.89 -7.87
CA ILE A 121 1.41 17.78 -7.01
C ILE A 121 2.37 16.61 -7.16
N GLY A 122 2.68 16.20 -8.40
CA GLY A 122 3.60 15.09 -8.66
C GLY A 122 5.01 15.30 -8.07
N LYS A 123 5.46 16.55 -7.88
CA LYS A 123 6.74 16.86 -7.22
C LYS A 123 6.73 16.66 -5.70
N ARG A 124 5.55 16.56 -5.09
CA ARG A 124 5.34 16.39 -3.65
C ARG A 124 5.01 14.96 -3.26
N LEU A 125 4.66 14.13 -4.24
CA LEU A 125 4.34 12.72 -4.03
C LEU A 125 5.61 11.89 -4.22
N TRP A 126 5.83 10.97 -3.30
CA TRP A 126 6.97 10.06 -3.28
C TRP A 126 6.44 8.62 -3.25
N PRO A 127 6.95 7.74 -4.12
CA PRO A 127 6.51 6.35 -4.13
C PRO A 127 6.92 5.64 -2.84
N ALA A 128 6.05 4.77 -2.36
CA ALA A 128 6.26 4.02 -1.14
C ALA A 128 5.75 2.59 -1.27
N ILE A 129 6.32 1.72 -0.44
CA ILE A 129 5.92 0.34 -0.29
C ILE A 129 5.36 0.18 1.11
N MET A 130 4.15 -0.36 1.19
CA MET A 130 3.56 -0.78 2.44
C MET A 130 3.89 -2.24 2.69
N LEU A 131 4.27 -2.53 3.92
CA LEU A 131 4.48 -3.87 4.43
C LEU A 131 3.40 -4.20 5.42
N ARG A 132 3.00 -5.47 5.40
CA ARG A 132 2.05 -6.00 6.35
C ARG A 132 2.45 -7.40 6.76
N LEU A 133 2.56 -7.65 8.06
CA LEU A 133 2.67 -9.00 8.59
C LEU A 133 1.28 -9.67 8.55
N CYS A 134 1.13 -10.80 7.86
CA CYS A 134 -0.02 -11.70 8.02
C CYS A 134 0.39 -12.96 8.80
N THR A 135 0.01 -13.02 10.07
CA THR A 135 0.24 -14.19 10.95
C THR A 135 -0.72 -15.35 10.67
N LYS A 136 -1.75 -15.12 9.87
CA LYS A 136 -2.77 -16.10 9.50
C LYS A 136 -2.45 -16.85 8.20
N MET A 137 -1.24 -16.69 7.65
CA MET A 137 -0.80 -17.31 6.38
C MET A 137 -1.79 -17.09 5.22
N CYS A 138 -2.39 -15.90 5.21
CA CYS A 138 -3.49 -15.54 4.35
C CYS A 138 -2.99 -14.87 3.06
N ASN A 139 -2.88 -15.60 1.95
CA ASN A 139 -2.87 -14.95 0.64
C ASN A 139 -4.30 -14.96 0.10
N HIS A 140 -5.05 -13.91 0.42
CA HIS A 140 -6.24 -13.62 -0.38
C HIS A 140 -5.70 -13.07 -1.69
N GLY A 141 -5.67 -13.90 -2.73
CA GLY A 141 -5.58 -13.39 -4.09
C GLY A 141 -6.71 -12.39 -4.23
N VAL A 142 -6.37 -11.11 -4.34
CA VAL A 142 -7.37 -10.09 -4.67
C VAL A 142 -7.79 -10.42 -6.09
N LYS A 143 -8.82 -11.26 -6.22
CA LYS A 143 -9.70 -11.13 -7.36
C LYS A 143 -10.31 -9.75 -7.20
N VAL A 144 -9.89 -8.84 -8.07
CA VAL A 144 -10.59 -7.58 -8.30
C VAL A 144 -11.93 -7.99 -8.91
N GLU A 145 -12.86 -8.42 -8.07
CA GLU A 145 -14.27 -8.46 -8.42
C GLU A 145 -14.90 -7.26 -7.73
N GLU A 146 -15.45 -6.39 -8.56
CA GLU A 146 -16.18 -5.19 -8.22
C GLU A 146 -17.23 -5.48 -7.12
N GLU A 147 -16.94 -5.14 -5.86
CA GLU A 147 -17.97 -5.13 -4.81
C GLU A 147 -18.18 -3.71 -4.29
N LYS A 148 -19.02 -3.03 -5.07
CA LYS A 148 -20.04 -2.11 -4.58
C LYS A 148 -20.57 -2.55 -3.22
N ASN A 149 -20.59 -1.62 -2.27
CA ASN A 149 -21.43 -1.57 -1.08
C ASN A 149 -21.45 -2.83 -0.19
N ILE A 150 -21.00 -2.68 1.06
CA ILE A 150 -21.89 -2.73 2.24
C ILE A 150 -21.10 -2.29 3.49
N TRP A 151 -21.66 -1.28 4.14
CA TRP A 151 -21.30 -0.77 5.45
C TRP A 151 -21.83 -1.71 6.57
N ILE A 152 -21.00 -1.88 7.61
CA ILE A 152 -21.25 -2.31 9.02
C ILE A 152 -21.88 -3.68 9.28
N GLY A 153 -21.18 -4.45 10.13
CA GLY A 153 -21.83 -5.43 10.99
C GLY A 153 -20.86 -6.20 11.86
N GLN A 154 -20.79 -5.85 13.15
CA GLN A 154 -20.24 -6.70 14.20
C GLN A 154 -20.81 -8.12 14.11
N GLY A 155 -20.00 -9.15 14.36
CA GLY A 155 -20.53 -10.42 14.86
C GLY A 155 -19.78 -11.67 14.43
N GLY A 156 -19.26 -12.39 15.42
CA GLY A 156 -19.42 -13.84 15.46
C GLY A 156 -18.29 -14.68 14.88
N CYS A 157 -17.25 -14.90 15.68
CA CYS A 157 -16.39 -16.07 15.53
C CYS A 157 -17.13 -17.29 16.09
N THR A 158 -17.42 -18.31 15.27
CA THR A 158 -17.74 -19.66 15.75
C THR A 158 -17.09 -20.72 14.87
N LYS A 159 -16.10 -21.36 15.51
CA LYS A 159 -15.52 -22.71 15.37
C LYS A 159 -15.18 -23.23 13.99
#